data_AF-A0A1M6TPC9-F1
#
_entry.id   AF-A0A1M6TPC9-F1
#
_cell.length_a   1.000
_cell.length_b   1.000
_cell.length_c   1.000
_cell.angle_alpha   90.00
_cell.angle_beta   90.00
_cell.angle_gamma   90.00
#
_symmetry.space_group_name_H-M   'P 1'
#
loop_
_entity.id
_entity.type
_entity.pdbx_description
1 polymer ?
#
loop_
_entity_poly.entity_id
_entity_poly.type
_entity_poly.pdbx_seq_one_letter_code
_entity_poly.pdbx_strand_id
1 'polypeptide(L)'
;MKLVYAYIKPHKLQSVVLALHRVRGLTGLSISNVEGFGRGWFRQDTPPASPAEVVDFIRHVRLEVFCRDDLAEQVVQTIQQAAHTGLRGDGKIFVLPVEDAVRISTGERGQAAL
;
A
#
# COMPACT_ATOMS: atom_id res chain seq x y z
N MET A 1 -4.27 -16.63 -4.11
CA MET A 1 -3.27 -15.71 -3.53
C MET A 1 -3.78 -14.29 -3.69
N LYS A 2 -3.27 -13.36 -2.89
CA LYS A 2 -3.64 -11.94 -2.97
C LYS A 2 -2.43 -11.03 -3.12
N LEU A 3 -2.67 -9.89 -3.77
CA LEU A 3 -1.80 -8.73 -3.75
C LEU A 3 -2.49 -7.64 -2.95
N VAL A 4 -1.85 -7.21 -1.86
CA VAL A 4 -2.28 -6.07 -1.06
C VAL A 4 -1.46 -4.86 -1.49
N TYR A 5 -2.11 -3.90 -2.14
CA TYR A 5 -1.54 -2.57 -2.36
C TYR A 5 -1.93 -1.66 -1.21
N ALA A 6 -0.96 -1.08 -0.51
CA ALA A 6 -1.23 -0.08 0.51
C ALA A 6 -0.52 1.23 0.20
N TYR A 7 -1.29 2.29 0.06
CA TYR A 7 -0.81 3.66 -0.03
C TYR A 7 -0.85 4.25 1.36
N ILE A 8 0.29 4.69 1.89
CA ILE A 8 0.41 5.21 3.25
C ILE A 8 1.24 6.50 3.28
N LYS A 9 1.14 7.25 4.37
CA LYS A 9 2.01 8.41 4.60
C LYS A 9 3.48 7.95 4.73
N PRO A 10 4.46 8.66 4.11
CA PRO A 10 5.86 8.23 4.12
C PRO A 10 6.45 8.01 5.52
N HIS A 11 6.12 8.86 6.49
CA HIS A 11 6.64 8.75 7.86
C HIS A 11 6.12 7.51 8.63
N LYS A 12 5.08 6.83 8.13
CA LYS A 12 4.53 5.60 8.74
C LYS A 12 5.20 4.33 8.21
N LEU A 13 6.03 4.43 7.18
CA LEU A 13 6.64 3.29 6.51
C LEU A 13 7.35 2.35 7.49
N GLN A 14 8.23 2.86 8.34
CA GLN A 14 8.99 2.05 9.27
C GLN A 14 8.08 1.30 10.25
N SER A 15 7.06 1.96 10.81
CA SER A 15 6.09 1.32 11.71
C SER A 15 5.33 0.20 11.03
N VAL A 16 4.91 0.40 9.78
CA VAL A 16 4.17 -0.61 9.00
C VAL A 16 5.06 -1.81 8.67
N VAL A 17 6.30 -1.58 8.21
CA VAL A 17 7.26 -2.65 7.92
C VAL A 17 7.55 -3.49 9.16
N LEU A 18 7.78 -2.86 10.31
CA LEU A 18 8.01 -3.56 11.58
C LEU A 18 6.80 -4.39 12.03
N ALA A 19 5.58 -3.88 11.81
CA ALA A 19 4.36 -4.61 12.14
C ALA A 19 4.17 -5.83 11.22
N LEU A 20 4.37 -5.65 9.91
CA LEU A 20 4.29 -6.73 8.91
C LEU A 20 5.34 -7.82 9.14
N HIS A 21 6.53 -7.47 9.61
CA HIS A 21 7.58 -8.46 9.93
C HIS A 21 7.16 -9.44 11.04
N ARG A 22 6.17 -9.09 11.87
CA ARG A 22 5.64 -9.96 12.93
C ARG A 22 4.55 -10.91 12.43
N VAL A 23 4.05 -10.74 11.20
CA VAL A 23 3.06 -11.62 10.59
C VAL A 23 3.76 -12.90 10.15
N ARG A 24 3.48 -14.00 10.84
CA ARG A 24 4.07 -15.31 10.52
C ARG A 24 3.60 -15.78 9.14
N GLY A 25 4.54 -16.28 8.34
CA GLY A 25 4.26 -16.79 6.99
C GLY A 25 4.23 -15.71 5.90
N LEU A 26 4.40 -14.43 6.25
CA LEU A 26 4.65 -13.38 5.26
C LEU A 26 6.13 -13.39 4.87
N THR A 27 6.41 -13.43 3.57
CA THR A 27 7.79 -13.63 3.07
C THR A 27 8.48 -12.35 2.66
N GLY A 28 7.74 -11.31 2.29
CA GLY A 28 8.31 -10.02 1.93
C GLY A 28 7.29 -9.01 1.42
N LEU A 29 7.80 -7.87 0.97
CA LEU A 29 7.04 -6.81 0.32
C LEU A 29 7.97 -5.97 -0.57
N SER A 30 7.37 -5.25 -1.52
CA SER A 30 8.04 -4.21 -2.31
C SER A 30 7.55 -2.82 -1.91
N ILE A 31 8.40 -1.81 -2.07
CA ILE A 31 8.13 -0.41 -1.71
C ILE A 31 8.37 0.46 -2.93
N SER A 32 7.47 1.41 -3.19
CA SER A 32 7.65 2.44 -4.21
C SER A 32 7.19 3.81 -3.71
N ASN A 33 7.92 4.86 -4.07
CA ASN A 33 7.48 6.23 -3.84
C ASN A 33 6.49 6.61 -4.95
N VAL A 34 5.35 7.19 -4.57
CA VAL A 34 4.29 7.55 -5.50
C VAL A 34 3.73 8.92 -5.17
N GLU A 35 3.19 9.58 -6.18
CA GLU A 35 2.46 10.84 -6.07
C GLU A 35 1.03 10.60 -6.53
N GLY A 36 0.07 11.26 -5.89
CA GLY A 36 -1.35 11.12 -6.26
C GLY A 36 -2.17 12.28 -5.75
N PHE A 37 -3.36 12.46 -6.32
CA PHE A 37 -4.29 13.50 -5.88
C PHE A 37 -5.53 12.85 -5.23
N GLY A 38 -6.10 13.54 -4.25
CA GLY A 38 -7.37 13.17 -3.63
C GLY A 38 -8.36 14.31 -3.73
N ARG A 39 -9.60 14.05 -4.17
CA ARG A 39 -10.65 15.08 -4.32
C ARG A 39 -10.92 15.89 -3.03
N GLY A 40 -10.64 15.32 -1.85
CA GLY A 40 -10.82 15.99 -0.54
C GLY A 40 -9.66 16.87 -0.08
N TRP A 41 -8.63 17.07 -0.91
CA TRP A 41 -7.47 17.93 -0.62
C TRP A 41 -7.52 19.28 -1.35
N PHE A 42 -8.54 19.52 -2.16
CA PHE A 42 -8.71 20.81 -2.82
C PHE A 42 -9.09 21.88 -1.78
N ARG A 43 -8.26 22.91 -1.66
CA ARG A 43 -8.58 24.11 -0.89
C ARG A 43 -9.61 24.89 -1.70
N GLN A 44 -10.84 25.00 -1.19
CA GLN A 44 -11.95 25.68 -1.86
C GLN A 44 -11.72 27.20 -2.03
N ASP A 45 -10.71 27.75 -1.37
CA ASP A 45 -10.62 29.20 -1.11
C ASP A 45 -9.77 29.98 -2.12
N THR A 46 -9.27 29.36 -3.20
CA THR A 46 -8.53 30.09 -4.25
C THR A 46 -8.90 29.56 -5.62
N PRO A 47 -9.60 30.35 -6.45
CA PRO A 47 -9.81 30.02 -7.86
C PRO A 47 -8.44 29.94 -8.54
N PRO A 48 -8.15 28.87 -9.31
CA PRO A 48 -6.88 28.78 -10.00
C PRO A 48 -6.77 29.88 -11.06
N ALA A 49 -5.60 30.53 -11.14
CA ALA A 49 -5.33 31.56 -12.16
C ALA A 49 -5.13 30.94 -13.55
N SER A 50 -4.79 29.65 -13.62
CA SER A 50 -4.70 28.88 -14.87
C SER A 50 -5.03 27.39 -14.68
N PRO A 51 -5.46 26.66 -15.73
CA PRO A 51 -5.70 25.21 -15.67
C PRO A 51 -4.46 24.36 -15.32
N ALA A 52 -3.26 24.92 -15.47
CA ALA A 52 -2.00 24.24 -15.20
C ALA A 52 -1.58 24.28 -13.72
N GLU A 53 -2.15 25.19 -12.91
CA GLU A 53 -1.87 25.34 -11.47
C GLU A 53 -2.80 24.51 -10.57
N VAL A 54 -3.62 23.63 -11.14
CA VAL A 54 -4.82 23.09 -10.48
C VAL A 54 -4.56 21.78 -9.73
N VAL A 55 -3.43 21.10 -9.89
CA VAL A 55 -3.27 19.73 -9.35
C VAL A 55 -2.03 19.59 -8.49
N ASP A 56 -2.18 19.91 -7.20
CA ASP A 56 -1.23 19.49 -6.18
C ASP A 56 -1.26 17.97 -6.02
N PHE A 57 -0.10 17.34 -6.20
CA PHE A 57 0.08 15.93 -5.90
C PHE A 57 0.66 15.74 -4.50
N ILE A 58 0.15 14.74 -3.79
CA ILE A 58 0.56 14.39 -2.44
C ILE A 58 1.41 13.13 -2.51
N ARG A 59 2.59 13.22 -1.90
CA ARG A 59 3.53 12.11 -1.79
C ARG A 59 3.03 11.04 -0.83
N HIS A 60 3.05 9.80 -1.28
CA HIS A 60 2.76 8.61 -0.51
C HIS A 60 3.83 7.55 -0.77
N VAL A 61 3.85 6.53 0.08
CA VAL A 61 4.56 5.29 -0.18
C VAL A 61 3.55 4.21 -0.53
N ARG A 62 3.79 3.48 -1.61
CA ARG A 62 3.03 2.29 -1.98
C ARG A 62 3.79 1.04 -1.52
N LEU A 63 3.12 0.22 -0.73
CA LEU A 63 3.54 -1.14 -0.38
C LEU A 63 2.83 -2.12 -1.30
N GLU A 64 3.57 -3.13 -1.76
CA GLU A 64 3.06 -4.24 -2.56
C GLU A 64 3.37 -5.53 -1.81
N VAL A 65 2.33 -6.18 -1.30
CA VAL A 65 2.48 -7.36 -0.45
C VAL A 65 1.76 -8.53 -1.09
N PHE A 66 2.52 -9.49 -1.61
CA PHE A 66 1.99 -10.77 -2.09
C PHE A 66 1.86 -11.73 -0.91
N CYS A 67 0.68 -12.33 -0.75
CA CYS A 67 0.40 -13.22 0.37
C CYS A 67 -0.59 -14.32 -0.02
N ARG A 68 -0.65 -15.35 0.83
CA ARG A 68 -1.68 -16.39 0.76
C ARG A 68 -3.06 -15.79 1.10
N ASP A 69 -4.11 -16.43 0.58
CA ASP A 69 -5.48 -15.92 0.76
C ASP A 69 -5.90 -15.86 2.23
N ASP A 70 -5.44 -16.78 3.06
CA ASP A 70 -5.73 -16.84 4.50
C ASP A 70 -4.99 -15.77 5.32
N LEU A 71 -3.89 -15.20 4.80
CA LEU A 71 -3.15 -14.12 5.44
C LEU A 71 -3.63 -12.73 5.02
N ALA A 72 -4.40 -12.62 3.95
CA ALA A 72 -4.75 -11.33 3.35
C ALA A 72 -5.43 -10.38 4.34
N GLU A 73 -6.41 -10.87 5.10
CA GLU A 73 -7.12 -10.05 6.09
C GLU A 73 -6.19 -9.59 7.22
N GLN A 74 -5.32 -10.49 7.72
CA GLN A 74 -4.35 -10.14 8.75
C GLN A 74 -3.36 -9.08 8.26
N VAL A 75 -2.89 -9.18 7.02
CA VAL A 75 -2.01 -8.19 6.39
C VAL A 75 -2.71 -6.83 6.29
N VAL A 76 -3.95 -6.79 5.82
CA VAL A 76 -4.75 -5.57 5.70
C VAL A 76 -4.92 -4.89 7.06
N GLN A 77 -5.35 -5.64 8.08
CA GLN A 77 -5.56 -5.11 9.43
C GLN A 77 -4.24 -4.59 10.04
N THR A 78 -3.14 -5.33 9.87
CA THR A 78 -1.82 -4.93 10.37
C THR A 78 -1.37 -3.61 9.75
N ILE A 79 -1.50 -3.46 8.43
CA ILE A 79 -1.17 -2.22 7.73
C ILE A 79 -2.08 -1.09 8.19
N GLN A 80 -3.40 -1.31 8.24
CA GLN A 80 -4.37 -0.30 8.65
C GLN A 80 -4.03 0.26 10.03
N GLN A 81 -3.86 -0.61 11.03
CA GLN A 81 -3.57 -0.19 12.40
C GLN A 81 -2.23 0.53 12.51
N ALA A 82 -1.19 0.01 11.87
CA ALA A 82 0.15 0.59 11.92
C ALA A 82 0.23 1.92 11.17
N ALA A 83 -0.51 2.09 10.07
CA ALA A 83 -0.50 3.28 9.22
C ALA A 83 -1.46 4.40 9.69
N HIS A 84 -2.46 4.08 10.51
CA HIS A 84 -3.45 5.03 10.98
C HIS A 84 -2.83 6.18 11.78
N THR A 85 -3.25 7.41 11.49
CA THR A 85 -2.94 8.63 12.25
C THR A 85 -4.19 9.38 12.69
N GLY A 86 -5.37 9.03 12.15
CA GLY A 86 -6.62 9.76 12.40
C GLY A 86 -6.77 11.06 11.60
N LEU A 87 -5.74 11.44 10.84
CA LEU A 87 -5.73 12.66 10.04
C LEU A 87 -6.06 12.35 8.57
N ARG A 88 -6.50 13.37 7.83
CA ARG A 88 -6.71 13.26 6.38
C ARG A 88 -5.44 12.77 5.68
N GLY A 89 -5.61 11.98 4.62
CA GLY A 89 -4.52 11.47 3.79
C GLY A 89 -3.76 10.28 4.36
N ASP A 90 -4.34 9.50 5.29
CA ASP A 90 -3.71 8.23 5.76
C ASP A 90 -3.50 7.22 4.63
N GLY A 91 -4.30 7.35 3.56
CA GLY A 91 -4.17 6.60 2.33
C GLY A 91 -5.25 5.52 2.19
N LYS A 92 -4.96 4.46 1.43
CA LYS A 92 -5.92 3.43 1.04
C LYS A 92 -5.23 2.09 0.88
N ILE A 93 -5.97 1.01 1.15
CA ILE A 93 -5.53 -0.37 0.93
C ILE A 93 -6.46 -1.01 -0.10
N PHE A 94 -5.89 -1.69 -1.08
CA PHE A 94 -6.60 -2.45 -2.10
C PHE A 94 -6.13 -3.90 -2.05
N VAL A 95 -7.06 -4.83 -2.24
CA VAL A 95 -6.77 -6.26 -2.27
C VAL A 95 -7.19 -6.78 -3.64
N LEU A 96 -6.24 -7.34 -4.38
CA LEU A 96 -6.47 -7.90 -5.71
C LEU A 96 -6.24 -9.41 -5.69
N PRO A 97 -6.99 -10.18 -6.50
CA PRO A 97 -6.68 -11.59 -6.72
C PRO A 97 -5.35 -11.74 -7.48
N VAL A 98 -4.58 -12.75 -7.10
CA VAL A 98 -3.38 -13.20 -7.82
C VAL A 98 -3.58 -14.66 -8.18
N GLU A 99 -3.58 -14.93 -9.48
CA GLU A 99 -3.87 -16.26 -10.05
C GLU A 99 -2.68 -17.20 -9.94
N ASP A 100 -1.47 -16.72 -10.26
CA ASP A 100 -0.23 -17.50 -10.19
C ASP A 100 0.95 -16.64 -9.72
N ALA A 101 1.99 -17.29 -9.22
CA ALA A 101 3.25 -16.71 -8.81
C ALA A 101 4.36 -17.71 -9.14
N VAL A 102 5.54 -17.23 -9.53
CA VAL A 102 6.68 -18.09 -9.86
C VAL A 102 7.92 -17.60 -9.13
N ARG A 103 8.54 -18.46 -8.33
CA ARG A 103 9.83 -18.16 -7.71
C ARG A 103 10.94 -18.40 -8.75
N ILE A 104 11.57 -17.33 -9.22
CA ILE A 104 12.56 -17.38 -10.33
C ILE A 104 13.70 -18.38 -10.06
N SER A 105 14.18 -18.45 -8.81
CA SER A 105 15.33 -19.28 -8.45
C SER A 105 15.04 -20.78 -8.41
N THR A 106 13.80 -21.19 -8.12
CA THR A 106 13.43 -22.61 -7.92
C THR A 106 12.44 -23.12 -8.96
N GLY A 107 11.73 -22.23 -9.65
CA GLY A 107 10.62 -22.58 -10.55
C GLY A 107 9.33 -22.98 -9.82
N GLU A 108 9.29 -22.91 -8.49
CA GLU A 108 8.09 -23.18 -7.71
C GLU A 108 6.95 -22.24 -8.13
N ARG A 109 5.72 -22.76 -8.11
CA ARG A 109 4.52 -22.07 -8.58
C ARG A 109 3.44 -21.94 -7.52
N GLY A 110 2.48 -21.05 -7.77
CA GLY A 110 1.34 -20.82 -6.88
C GLY A 110 1.79 -20.45 -5.47
N GLN A 111 1.17 -21.05 -4.46
CA GLN A 111 1.48 -20.72 -3.05
C GLN A 111 2.90 -21.10 -2.63
N ALA A 112 3.52 -22.10 -3.25
CA ALA A 112 4.90 -22.49 -2.93
C ALA A 112 5.93 -21.44 -3.38
N ALA A 113 5.55 -20.58 -4.33
CA ALA A 113 6.39 -19.49 -4.81
C ALA A 113 6.48 -18.30 -3.84
N LEU A 114 5.57 -18.22 -2.85
CA LEU A 114 5.51 -17.14 -1.87
C LEU A 114 6.54 -17.34 -0.78
#